data_AF-A0A7J6KJU3-F1
#
_entry.id   AF-A0A7J6KJU3-F1
#
_cell.length_a   1.000
_cell.length_b   1.000
_cell.length_c   1.000
_cell.angle_alpha   90.00
_cell.angle_beta   90.00
_cell.angle_gamma   90.00
#
_symmetry.space_group_name_H-M   'P 1'
#
loop_
_entity.id
_entity.type
_entity.pdbx_description
1 polymer ?
#
loop_
_entity_poly.entity_id
_entity_poly.type
_entity_poly.pdbx_seq_one_letter_code
_entity_poly.pdbx_strand_id
1 'polypeptide(L)'
;NLDSSLDRNRTALLYELCRSACGLPNILVTTTTESFSPRKRRAEDSSSSDSGVEVARKRVKMSLHIDSVDDSTFPVVSAHSFDELVSKFRTKFGDVDDTELPSIEQLSGLQSKLDEGICPYCDFAVFTVAPRDRLRRLKAQGWSLNQEGEAQRIGSLRIPTFAEWVSSFDLFTNSLLMLSVASSADMKKYKSVVSGLHETYSEFWLQIYSADDFMRS
;
A
#
# COMPACT_ATOMS: atom_id res chain seq x y z
N ASN A 1 30.78 0.62 -41.23
CA ASN A 1 29.43 0.03 -41.40
C ASN A 1 29.28 -1.26 -40.58
N LEU A 2 29.35 -1.16 -39.24
CA LEU A 2 29.16 -2.29 -38.31
C LEU A 2 27.99 -2.07 -37.32
N ASP A 3 27.44 -0.85 -37.24
CA ASP A 3 26.36 -0.51 -36.30
C ASP A 3 24.98 -1.08 -36.69
N SER A 4 24.73 -1.40 -37.95
CA SER A 4 23.39 -1.85 -38.39
C SER A 4 23.04 -3.30 -38.06
N SER A 5 24.02 -4.12 -37.64
CA SER A 5 23.81 -5.53 -37.31
C SER A 5 23.47 -5.77 -35.83
N LEU A 6 24.01 -4.94 -34.93
CA LEU A 6 23.73 -5.00 -33.49
C LEU A 6 22.34 -4.44 -33.14
N ASP A 7 21.87 -3.43 -33.85
CA ASP A 7 20.52 -2.85 -33.66
C ASP A 7 19.39 -3.79 -34.05
N ARG A 8 19.62 -4.70 -35.02
CA ARG A 8 18.65 -5.73 -35.40
C ARG A 8 18.35 -6.70 -34.25
N ASN A 9 19.33 -6.99 -33.38
CA ASN A 9 19.14 -7.89 -32.23
C ASN A 9 18.43 -7.23 -31.05
N ARG A 10 18.68 -5.94 -30.78
CA ARG A 10 18.02 -5.22 -29.67
C ARG A 10 16.54 -4.98 -29.95
N THR A 11 16.23 -4.67 -31.21
CA THR A 11 14.85 -4.52 -31.65
C THR A 11 14.10 -5.85 -31.60
N ALA A 12 14.73 -6.96 -32.01
CA ALA A 12 14.14 -8.29 -31.89
C ALA A 12 13.86 -8.71 -30.44
N LEU A 13 14.80 -8.42 -29.52
CA LEU A 13 14.62 -8.66 -28.08
C LEU A 13 13.48 -7.83 -27.47
N LEU A 14 13.33 -6.57 -27.90
CA LEU A 14 12.21 -5.71 -27.49
C LEU A 14 10.86 -6.32 -27.91
N TYR A 15 10.75 -6.80 -29.15
CA TYR A 15 9.53 -7.45 -29.63
C TYR A 15 9.22 -8.76 -28.88
N GLU A 16 10.23 -9.56 -28.54
CA GLU A 16 10.04 -10.82 -27.79
C GLU A 16 9.60 -10.58 -26.33
N LEU A 17 10.18 -9.58 -25.64
CA LEU A 17 9.75 -9.19 -24.30
C LEU A 17 8.28 -8.72 -24.29
N CYS A 18 7.89 -7.91 -25.27
CA CYS A 18 6.51 -7.45 -25.42
C CYS A 18 5.53 -8.61 -25.71
N ARG A 19 5.94 -9.62 -26.49
CA ARG A 19 5.10 -10.80 -26.77
C ARG A 19 4.94 -11.69 -25.55
N SER A 20 6.02 -11.94 -24.82
CA SER A 20 6.01 -12.72 -23.58
C SER A 20 5.09 -12.09 -22.52
N ALA A 21 5.15 -10.77 -22.33
CA ALA A 21 4.29 -10.05 -21.39
C ALA A 21 2.79 -10.11 -21.75
N CYS A 22 2.48 -10.27 -23.04
CA CYS A 22 1.12 -10.40 -23.56
C CYS A 22 0.64 -11.87 -23.68
N GLY A 23 1.45 -12.84 -23.24
CA GLY A 23 1.11 -14.27 -23.31
C GLY A 23 1.07 -14.85 -24.73
N LEU A 24 1.72 -14.19 -25.69
CA LEU A 24 1.81 -14.65 -27.08
C LEU A 24 3.06 -15.52 -27.28
N PRO A 25 3.02 -16.54 -28.15
CA PRO A 25 4.18 -17.39 -28.41
C PRO A 25 5.30 -16.62 -29.12
N ASN A 26 6.52 -16.88 -28.67
CA ASN A 26 7.76 -16.34 -29.22
C ASN A 26 8.05 -16.98 -30.58
N ILE A 27 8.56 -16.19 -31.54
CA ILE A 27 8.69 -16.62 -32.95
C ILE A 27 10.15 -16.94 -33.31
N LEU A 28 11.11 -16.42 -32.54
CA LEU A 28 12.53 -16.67 -32.77
C LEU A 28 13.07 -17.74 -31.80
N VAL A 29 13.65 -18.80 -32.36
CA VAL A 29 14.35 -19.84 -31.60
C VAL A 29 15.68 -19.25 -31.13
N THR A 30 15.68 -18.58 -29.98
CA THR A 30 16.89 -18.36 -29.19
C THR A 30 17.09 -19.58 -28.30
N THR A 31 18.28 -20.17 -28.42
CA THR A 31 18.69 -21.40 -27.73
C THR A 31 18.43 -21.32 -26.23
N THR A 32 17.71 -22.34 -25.76
CA THR A 32 17.51 -22.81 -24.39
C THR A 32 18.44 -22.21 -23.34
N THR A 33 17.88 -21.39 -22.45
CA THR A 33 18.32 -21.30 -21.05
C THR A 33 17.15 -21.67 -20.18
N GLU A 34 17.41 -22.68 -19.35
CA GLU A 34 16.44 -23.54 -18.69
C GLU A 34 15.46 -22.80 -17.78
N SER A 35 14.22 -23.29 -17.79
CA SER A 35 13.13 -22.89 -16.92
C SER A 35 13.47 -23.10 -15.44
N PHE A 36 13.59 -22.01 -14.69
CA PHE A 36 13.45 -22.04 -13.23
C PHE A 36 11.98 -21.83 -12.86
N SER A 37 11.27 -22.95 -12.65
CA SER A 37 10.00 -22.93 -11.92
C SER A 37 10.26 -22.77 -10.42
N PRO A 38 9.58 -21.88 -9.69
CA PRO A 38 9.66 -21.88 -8.24
C PRO A 38 8.93 -23.11 -7.69
N ARG A 39 9.72 -24.07 -7.20
CA ARG A 39 9.30 -25.32 -6.57
C ARG A 39 8.56 -25.00 -5.27
N LYS A 40 7.25 -25.26 -5.25
CA LYS A 40 6.39 -25.31 -4.06
C LYS A 40 7.02 -26.21 -3.00
N ARG A 41 7.57 -25.65 -1.92
CA ARG A 41 7.97 -26.41 -0.73
C ARG A 41 6.82 -26.42 0.28
N ARG A 42 6.18 -27.57 0.35
CA ARG A 42 5.30 -28.03 1.43
C ARG A 42 6.19 -28.33 2.64
N ALA A 43 5.85 -27.80 3.81
CA ALA A 43 6.31 -28.32 5.09
C ALA A 43 5.06 -28.48 5.97
N GLU A 44 4.76 -29.73 6.30
CA GLU A 44 3.79 -30.17 7.29
C GLU A 44 4.57 -30.70 8.51
N ASP A 45 4.14 -30.32 9.71
CA ASP A 45 3.73 -31.20 10.82
C ASP A 45 3.33 -30.30 12.01
N SER A 46 2.04 -30.23 12.38
CA SER A 46 1.32 -31.06 13.38
C SER A 46 1.77 -30.80 14.83
N SER A 47 0.94 -30.53 15.85
CA SER A 47 -0.52 -30.42 16.02
C SER A 47 -0.81 -29.92 17.45
N SER A 48 -1.86 -29.11 17.66
CA SER A 48 -2.74 -29.23 18.83
C SER A 48 -4.09 -28.57 18.52
N SER A 49 -5.15 -29.35 18.78
CA SER A 49 -6.56 -29.13 18.49
C SER A 49 -7.20 -27.98 19.28
N ASP A 50 -7.98 -27.15 18.59
CA ASP A 50 -9.30 -26.73 19.08
C ASP A 50 -10.26 -26.56 17.89
N SER A 51 -11.47 -27.07 18.05
CA SER A 51 -12.48 -27.20 17.01
C SER A 51 -13.45 -26.03 17.06
N GLY A 52 -13.24 -25.06 16.16
CA GLY A 52 -14.24 -24.06 15.78
C GLY A 52 -14.31 -24.00 14.26
N VAL A 53 -15.50 -24.00 13.68
CA VAL A 53 -15.69 -23.69 12.26
C VAL A 53 -15.40 -22.20 12.07
N GLU A 54 -14.12 -21.83 12.06
CA GLU A 54 -13.68 -20.50 11.65
C GLU A 54 -13.88 -20.38 10.15
N VAL A 55 -14.87 -19.58 9.74
CA VAL A 55 -14.98 -19.12 8.36
C VAL A 55 -13.70 -18.36 8.04
N ALA A 56 -12.85 -18.93 7.17
CA ALA A 56 -11.55 -18.36 6.83
C ALA A 56 -11.72 -16.91 6.33
N ARG A 57 -11.33 -15.94 7.15
CA ARG A 57 -11.39 -14.52 6.80
C ARG A 57 -10.32 -14.22 5.75
N LYS A 58 -10.69 -13.45 4.70
CA LYS A 58 -9.74 -12.95 3.71
C LYS A 58 -8.61 -12.22 4.45
N ARG A 59 -7.36 -12.58 4.18
CA ARG A 59 -6.18 -11.88 4.70
C ARG A 59 -5.52 -11.05 3.61
N VAL A 60 -5.00 -9.89 3.98
CA VAL A 60 -4.25 -9.00 3.07
C VAL A 60 -2.96 -8.53 3.74
N LYS A 61 -2.00 -8.05 2.94
CA LYS A 61 -0.70 -7.58 3.44
C LYS A 61 -0.78 -6.19 4.06
N MET A 62 -0.08 -5.97 5.16
CA MET A 62 0.04 -4.67 5.83
C MET A 62 0.75 -3.64 4.93
N SER A 63 1.83 -4.06 4.25
CA SER A 63 2.62 -3.27 3.29
C SER A 63 1.84 -2.66 2.13
N LEU A 64 0.67 -3.21 1.82
CA LEU A 64 -0.18 -2.69 0.74
C LEU A 64 -1.20 -1.66 1.20
N HIS A 65 -1.51 -1.58 2.50
CA HIS A 65 -2.66 -0.83 3.00
C HIS A 65 -2.36 0.13 4.15
N ILE A 66 -1.41 -0.18 5.04
CA ILE A 66 -1.17 0.56 6.29
C ILE A 66 0.26 1.07 6.37
N ASP A 67 1.24 0.18 6.20
CA ASP A 67 2.62 0.44 6.61
C ASP A 67 3.60 -0.25 5.66
N SER A 68 4.32 0.52 4.83
CA SER A 68 5.12 -0.02 3.73
C SER A 68 6.23 -0.97 4.16
N VAL A 69 6.70 -0.88 5.40
CA VAL A 69 7.80 -1.71 5.92
C VAL A 69 7.32 -2.98 6.60
N ASP A 70 6.02 -3.10 6.90
CA ASP A 70 5.45 -4.28 7.53
C ASP A 70 4.88 -5.27 6.49
N ASP A 71 5.54 -6.40 6.31
CA ASP A 71 5.09 -7.47 5.40
C ASP A 71 4.16 -8.50 6.08
N SER A 72 3.71 -8.24 7.30
CA SER A 72 2.70 -9.04 7.99
C SER A 72 1.36 -9.06 7.24
N THR A 73 0.46 -9.94 7.68
CA THR A 73 -0.90 -10.03 7.12
C THR A 73 -1.92 -9.89 8.21
N PHE A 74 -3.05 -9.24 7.90
CA PHE A 74 -4.15 -9.06 8.83
C PHE A 74 -5.47 -9.58 8.25
N PRO A 75 -6.43 -10.00 9.09
CA PRO A 75 -7.77 -10.39 8.65
C PRO A 75 -8.60 -9.16 8.26
N VAL A 76 -9.33 -9.24 7.14
CA VAL A 76 -10.27 -8.19 6.73
C VAL A 76 -11.60 -8.37 7.48
N VAL A 77 -12.13 -7.29 8.03
CA VAL A 77 -13.43 -7.27 8.71
C VAL A 77 -14.56 -7.56 7.73
N SER A 78 -15.70 -8.01 8.26
CA SER A 78 -16.88 -8.25 7.41
C SER A 78 -17.45 -6.92 6.87
N ALA A 79 -18.02 -6.95 5.66
CA ALA A 79 -18.67 -5.77 5.08
C ALA A 79 -19.77 -5.21 6.00
N HIS A 80 -20.54 -6.09 6.64
CA HIS A 80 -21.57 -5.70 7.61
C HIS A 80 -20.98 -4.94 8.81
N SER A 81 -19.90 -5.44 9.41
CA SER A 81 -19.23 -4.76 10.53
C SER A 81 -18.67 -3.40 10.11
N PHE A 82 -18.17 -3.29 8.88
CA PHE A 82 -17.70 -2.01 8.33
C PHE A 82 -18.87 -1.02 8.16
N ASP A 83 -19.99 -1.45 7.59
CA ASP A 83 -21.17 -0.61 7.39
C ASP A 83 -21.76 -0.12 8.73
N GLU A 84 -21.72 -0.95 9.78
CA GLU A 84 -22.09 -0.53 11.13
C GLU A 84 -21.18 0.57 11.68
N LEU A 85 -19.86 0.46 11.49
CA LEU A 85 -18.89 1.47 11.92
C LEU A 85 -19.10 2.78 11.17
N VAL A 86 -19.32 2.72 9.86
CA VAL A 86 -19.64 3.90 9.03
C VAL A 86 -20.95 4.54 9.51
N SER A 87 -21.99 3.74 9.77
CA SER A 87 -23.29 4.25 10.23
C SER A 87 -23.19 4.95 11.60
N LYS A 88 -22.44 4.36 12.55
CA LYS A 88 -22.16 4.98 13.85
C LYS A 88 -21.38 6.28 13.70
N PHE A 89 -20.38 6.31 12.83
CA PHE A 89 -19.58 7.50 12.55
C PHE A 89 -20.45 8.62 11.98
N ARG A 90 -21.25 8.33 10.94
CA ARG A 90 -22.17 9.31 10.33
C ARG A 90 -23.20 9.85 11.32
N THR A 91 -23.71 9.00 12.21
CA THR A 91 -24.65 9.43 13.26
C THR A 91 -24.02 10.43 14.23
N LYS A 92 -22.73 10.26 14.54
CA LYS A 92 -22.01 11.07 15.53
C LYS A 92 -21.42 12.36 14.96
N PHE A 93 -20.90 12.31 13.72
CA PHE A 93 -20.15 13.41 13.13
C PHE A 93 -20.84 14.07 11.92
N GLY A 94 -22.00 13.55 11.50
CA GLY A 94 -22.72 14.02 10.33
C GLY A 94 -22.34 13.24 9.07
N ASP A 95 -22.96 13.61 7.95
CA ASP A 95 -22.68 12.96 6.68
C ASP A 95 -21.31 13.40 6.14
N VAL A 96 -20.53 12.43 5.67
CA VAL A 96 -19.18 12.60 5.13
C VAL A 96 -19.11 11.85 3.81
N ASP A 97 -18.42 12.44 2.84
CA ASP A 97 -18.22 11.87 1.51
C ASP A 97 -17.51 10.51 1.62
N ASP A 98 -17.98 9.51 0.87
CA ASP A 98 -17.40 8.17 0.83
C ASP A 98 -15.92 8.17 0.41
N THR A 99 -15.47 9.21 -0.31
CA THR A 99 -14.06 9.38 -0.70
C THR A 99 -13.14 9.73 0.47
N GLU A 100 -13.67 10.32 1.54
CA GLU A 100 -12.93 10.67 2.76
C GLU A 100 -12.97 9.55 3.81
N LEU A 101 -13.73 8.47 3.56
CA LEU A 101 -13.80 7.30 4.42
C LEU A 101 -12.70 6.28 4.06
N PRO A 102 -12.12 5.59 5.07
CA PRO A 102 -11.13 4.54 4.83
C PRO A 102 -11.74 3.36 4.08
N SER A 103 -10.94 2.68 3.26
CA SER A 103 -11.36 1.40 2.70
C SER A 103 -11.49 0.35 3.80
N ILE A 104 -12.27 -0.70 3.56
CA ILE A 104 -12.42 -1.80 4.51
C ILE A 104 -11.08 -2.43 4.90
N GLU A 105 -10.15 -2.58 3.94
CA GLU A 105 -8.80 -3.08 4.23
C GLU A 105 -7.99 -2.11 5.09
N GLN A 106 -8.09 -0.80 4.85
CA GLN A 106 -7.40 0.22 5.65
C GLN A 106 -7.91 0.25 7.10
N LEU A 107 -9.22 0.20 7.30
CA LEU A 107 -9.81 0.17 8.63
C LEU A 107 -9.49 -1.15 9.36
N SER A 108 -9.53 -2.28 8.65
CA SER A 108 -9.21 -3.59 9.20
C SER A 108 -7.76 -3.70 9.68
N GLY A 109 -6.81 -3.15 8.91
CA GLY A 109 -5.40 -3.19 9.27
C GLY A 109 -5.10 -2.35 10.51
N LEU A 110 -5.72 -1.17 10.61
CA LEU A 110 -5.66 -0.34 11.81
C LEU A 110 -6.29 -1.02 13.03
N GLN A 111 -7.46 -1.65 12.85
CA GLN A 111 -8.11 -2.41 13.92
C GLN A 111 -7.22 -3.57 14.39
N SER A 112 -6.59 -4.31 13.48
CA SER A 112 -5.66 -5.40 13.84
C SER A 112 -4.48 -4.90 14.69
N LYS A 113 -3.87 -3.76 14.35
CA LYS A 113 -2.80 -3.16 15.17
C LYS A 113 -3.29 -2.83 16.58
N LEU A 114 -4.49 -2.27 16.71
CA LEU A 114 -5.09 -1.93 18.00
C LEU A 114 -5.43 -3.15 18.85
N ASP A 115 -5.97 -4.20 18.23
CA ASP A 115 -6.28 -5.48 18.89
C ASP A 115 -5.01 -6.16 19.41
N GLU A 116 -3.87 -5.96 18.73
CA GLU A 116 -2.54 -6.41 19.15
C GLU A 116 -1.88 -5.48 20.19
N GLY A 117 -2.51 -4.36 20.55
CA GLY A 117 -1.99 -3.38 21.50
C GLY A 117 -0.81 -2.55 20.96
N ILE A 118 -0.64 -2.52 19.64
CA ILE A 118 0.41 -1.76 18.95
C ILE A 118 -0.12 -0.35 18.65
N CYS A 119 0.79 0.64 18.62
CA CYS A 119 0.48 1.99 18.16
C CYS A 119 -0.20 1.94 16.77
N PRO A 120 -1.33 2.64 16.56
CA PRO A 120 -2.05 2.64 15.28
C PRO A 120 -1.34 3.52 14.22
N TYR A 121 -0.07 3.25 13.98
CA TYR A 121 0.73 3.95 12.98
C TYR A 121 0.32 3.57 11.55
N CYS A 122 0.25 4.59 10.69
CA CYS A 122 0.04 4.47 9.25
C CYS A 122 1.13 5.24 8.49
N ASP A 123 1.75 4.60 7.50
CA ASP A 123 2.63 5.25 6.54
C ASP A 123 1.79 5.97 5.48
N PHE A 124 1.82 7.30 5.44
CA PHE A 124 1.03 8.09 4.49
C PHE A 124 1.48 7.98 3.02
N ALA A 125 2.61 7.34 2.71
CA ALA A 125 2.93 6.94 1.34
C ALA A 125 2.03 5.78 0.86
N VAL A 126 1.49 4.99 1.78
CA VAL A 126 0.59 3.85 1.52
C VAL A 126 -0.84 4.13 1.97
N PHE A 127 -1.03 4.80 3.09
CA PHE A 127 -2.33 5.11 3.67
C PHE A 127 -2.92 6.38 3.05
N THR A 128 -3.41 6.25 1.82
CA THR A 128 -3.88 7.38 1.00
C THR A 128 -5.37 7.28 0.68
N VAL A 129 -5.95 8.41 0.33
CA VAL A 129 -7.24 8.48 -0.38
C VAL A 129 -7.11 7.73 -1.71
N ALA A 130 -8.17 7.01 -2.12
CA ALA A 130 -8.20 6.17 -3.32
C ALA A 130 -7.11 5.06 -3.40
N PRO A 131 -7.08 4.09 -2.48
CA PRO A 131 -6.04 3.07 -2.43
C PRO A 131 -5.96 2.19 -3.69
N ARG A 132 -7.08 1.98 -4.40
CA ARG A 132 -7.12 1.21 -5.65
C ARG A 132 -6.33 1.88 -6.77
N ASP A 133 -6.43 3.21 -6.89
CA ASP A 133 -5.73 3.95 -7.93
C ASP A 133 -4.24 4.04 -7.63
N ARG A 134 -3.85 4.20 -6.35
CA ARG A 134 -2.45 4.04 -5.93
C ARG A 134 -1.92 2.66 -6.34
N LEU A 135 -2.62 1.58 -6.02
CA LEU A 135 -2.18 0.22 -6.37
C LEU A 135 -2.11 0.00 -7.89
N ARG A 136 -3.01 0.60 -8.68
CA ARG A 136 -2.93 0.60 -10.14
C ARG A 136 -1.68 1.33 -10.63
N ARG A 137 -1.38 2.53 -10.08
CA ARG A 137 -0.17 3.29 -10.40
C ARG A 137 1.09 2.51 -10.03
N LEU A 138 1.13 1.89 -8.86
CA LEU A 138 2.24 1.05 -8.42
C LEU A 138 2.47 -0.15 -9.37
N LYS A 139 1.39 -0.77 -9.87
CA LYS A 139 1.48 -1.85 -10.86
C LYS A 139 1.85 -1.37 -12.27
N ALA A 140 1.48 -0.13 -12.61
CA ALA A 140 1.75 0.50 -13.89
C ALA A 140 3.14 1.16 -13.96
N GLN A 141 3.79 1.41 -12.81
CA GLN A 141 5.18 1.84 -12.76
C GLN A 141 6.04 0.87 -13.55
N GLY A 142 6.83 1.44 -14.46
CA GLY A 142 7.60 0.71 -15.44
C GLY A 142 8.72 -0.11 -14.83
N TRP A 143 9.20 -1.06 -15.63
CA TRP A 143 10.44 -1.75 -15.38
C TRP A 143 11.61 -0.77 -15.58
N SER A 144 12.55 -0.74 -14.65
CA SER A 144 13.88 -0.17 -14.83
C SER A 144 14.89 -1.28 -14.92
N LEU A 145 15.92 -1.09 -15.73
CA LEU A 145 17.07 -1.99 -15.72
C LEU A 145 17.95 -1.63 -14.52
N ASN A 146 18.34 -2.62 -13.73
CA ASN A 146 19.40 -2.46 -12.73
C ASN A 146 20.77 -2.37 -13.43
N GLN A 147 21.84 -2.09 -12.68
CA GLN A 147 23.20 -2.00 -13.24
C GLN A 147 23.69 -3.32 -13.88
N GLU A 148 23.05 -4.43 -13.54
CA GLU A 148 23.33 -5.78 -14.05
C GLU A 148 22.48 -6.13 -15.30
N GLY A 149 21.60 -5.22 -15.74
CA GLY A 149 20.74 -5.42 -16.92
C GLY A 149 19.49 -6.25 -16.66
N GLU A 150 19.17 -6.57 -15.41
CA GLU A 150 17.90 -7.19 -15.03
C GLU A 150 16.80 -6.12 -14.89
N ALA A 151 15.61 -6.43 -15.41
CA ALA A 151 14.46 -5.57 -15.27
C ALA A 151 13.92 -5.68 -13.82
N GLN A 152 14.03 -4.60 -13.06
CA GLN A 152 13.41 -4.42 -11.74
C GLN A 152 12.24 -3.43 -11.85
N ARG A 153 11.08 -3.77 -11.28
CA ARG A 153 10.01 -2.78 -11.10
C ARG A 153 10.46 -1.74 -10.08
N ILE A 154 10.54 -0.47 -10.47
CA ILE A 154 10.75 0.62 -9.51
C ILE A 154 9.42 0.88 -8.83
N GLY A 155 9.23 0.30 -7.64
CA GLY A 155 8.20 0.70 -6.71
C GLY A 155 8.76 1.73 -5.75
N SER A 156 9.10 2.94 -6.23
CA SER A 156 9.53 3.99 -5.30
C SER A 156 8.27 4.61 -4.68
N LEU A 157 8.01 4.28 -3.42
CA LEU A 157 7.15 5.09 -2.58
C LEU A 157 7.82 6.46 -2.44
N ARG A 158 7.13 7.50 -2.88
CA ARG A 158 7.61 8.87 -2.69
C ARG A 158 7.02 9.42 -1.41
N ILE A 159 7.76 10.31 -0.78
CA ILE A 159 7.26 11.14 0.31
C ILE A 159 6.04 11.93 -0.21
N PRO A 160 4.91 11.92 0.51
CA PRO A 160 3.72 12.65 0.11
C PRO A 160 4.00 14.15 0.10
N THR A 161 3.39 14.86 -0.84
CA THR A 161 3.30 16.33 -0.78
C THR A 161 2.47 16.76 0.43
N PHE A 162 2.59 18.02 0.88
CA PHE A 162 1.77 18.51 2.00
C PHE A 162 0.27 18.34 1.75
N ALA A 163 -0.21 18.58 0.52
CA ALA A 163 -1.60 18.35 0.16
C ALA A 163 -2.02 16.88 0.29
N GLU A 164 -1.17 15.95 -0.18
CA GLU A 164 -1.41 14.51 -0.03
C GLU A 164 -1.36 14.08 1.44
N TRP A 165 -0.47 14.68 2.24
CA TRP A 165 -0.41 14.47 3.69
C TRP A 165 -1.70 14.94 4.36
N VAL A 166 -2.21 16.13 4.03
CA VAL A 166 -3.48 16.64 4.57
C VAL A 166 -4.62 15.66 4.32
N SER A 167 -4.78 15.21 3.07
CA SER A 167 -5.83 14.24 2.72
C SER A 167 -5.65 12.89 3.44
N SER A 168 -4.41 12.42 3.56
CA SER A 168 -4.10 11.16 4.25
C SER A 168 -4.30 11.27 5.76
N PHE A 169 -4.01 12.43 6.34
CA PHE A 169 -4.22 12.73 7.75
C PHE A 169 -5.71 12.84 8.10
N ASP A 170 -6.53 13.42 7.21
CA ASP A 170 -7.98 13.45 7.37
C ASP A 170 -8.58 12.04 7.31
N LEU A 171 -8.14 11.22 6.34
CA LEU A 171 -8.50 9.81 6.26
C LEU A 171 -8.12 9.04 7.53
N PHE A 172 -6.91 9.28 8.04
CA PHE A 172 -6.40 8.69 9.27
C PHE A 172 -7.22 9.11 10.48
N THR A 173 -7.55 10.40 10.58
CA THR A 173 -8.44 10.95 11.61
C THR A 173 -9.80 10.27 11.58
N ASN A 174 -10.44 10.19 10.42
CA ASN A 174 -11.73 9.52 10.25
C ASN A 174 -11.64 8.06 10.68
N SER A 175 -10.56 7.36 10.33
CA SER A 175 -10.33 5.97 10.74
C SER A 175 -10.24 5.81 12.26
N LEU A 176 -9.46 6.65 12.94
CA LEU A 176 -9.34 6.61 14.40
C LEU A 176 -10.64 7.00 15.11
N LEU A 177 -11.40 7.94 14.54
CA LEU A 177 -12.71 8.33 15.06
C LEU A 177 -13.76 7.21 14.89
N MET A 178 -13.75 6.51 13.74
CA MET A 178 -14.58 5.33 13.50
C MET A 178 -14.28 4.22 14.52
N LEU A 179 -13.00 4.01 14.85
CA LEU A 179 -12.56 3.05 15.87
C LEU A 179 -12.68 3.57 17.31
N SER A 180 -13.15 4.81 17.50
CA SER A 180 -13.31 5.47 18.81
C SER A 180 -12.02 5.53 19.66
N VAL A 181 -10.86 5.63 19.00
CA VAL A 181 -9.54 5.68 19.66
C VAL A 181 -9.08 7.12 19.92
N ALA A 182 -9.41 8.05 19.02
CA ALA A 182 -8.97 9.43 19.11
C ALA A 182 -10.13 10.41 19.36
N SER A 183 -9.78 11.60 19.85
CA SER A 183 -10.69 12.74 19.95
C SER A 183 -10.55 13.64 18.72
N SER A 184 -11.68 14.08 18.16
CA SER A 184 -11.69 14.98 17.00
C SER A 184 -10.98 16.31 17.28
N ALA A 185 -11.07 16.81 18.52
CA ALA A 185 -10.42 18.05 18.93
C ALA A 185 -8.88 17.93 18.91
N ASP A 186 -8.35 16.80 19.39
CA ASP A 186 -6.91 16.57 19.44
C ASP A 186 -6.34 16.39 18.04
N MET A 187 -7.03 15.64 17.18
CA MET A 187 -6.63 15.47 15.78
C MET A 187 -6.63 16.79 15.01
N LYS A 188 -7.65 17.64 15.22
CA LYS A 188 -7.70 18.98 14.60
C LYS A 188 -6.56 19.88 15.10
N LYS A 189 -6.25 19.83 16.40
CA LYS A 189 -5.13 20.58 16.99
C LYS A 189 -3.81 20.11 16.38
N TYR A 190 -3.59 18.81 16.27
CA TYR A 190 -2.39 18.24 15.66
C TYR A 190 -2.22 18.72 14.22
N LYS A 191 -3.27 18.58 13.40
CA LYS A 191 -3.26 19.06 12.02
C LYS A 191 -2.90 20.54 11.93
N SER A 192 -3.49 21.37 12.78
CA SER A 192 -3.21 22.82 12.81
C SER A 192 -1.75 23.14 13.13
N VAL A 193 -1.09 22.36 14.00
CA VAL A 193 0.32 22.56 14.33
C VAL A 193 1.20 22.26 13.12
N VAL A 194 1.00 21.10 12.47
CA VAL A 194 1.79 20.72 11.29
C VAL A 194 1.52 21.66 10.11
N SER A 195 0.27 22.07 9.90
CA SER A 195 -0.06 23.07 8.89
C SER A 195 0.63 24.41 9.15
N GLY A 196 0.63 24.90 10.39
CA GLY A 196 1.33 26.14 10.74
C GLY A 196 2.84 26.06 10.54
N LEU A 197 3.44 24.89 10.80
CA LEU A 197 4.85 24.65 10.50
C LEU A 197 5.12 24.68 9.00
N HIS A 198 4.28 24.03 8.18
CA HIS A 198 4.42 24.06 6.73
C HIS A 198 4.18 25.45 6.12
N GLU A 199 3.23 26.22 6.66
CA GLU A 199 3.00 27.61 6.24
C GLU A 199 4.21 28.51 6.51
N THR A 200 4.92 28.27 7.63
CA THR A 200 6.10 29.05 8.00
C THR A 200 7.37 28.57 7.28
N TYR A 201 7.51 27.26 7.07
CA TYR A 201 8.74 26.60 6.61
C TYR A 201 8.46 25.62 5.45
N SER A 202 7.77 26.11 4.42
CA SER A 202 7.30 25.28 3.29
C SER A 202 8.42 24.53 2.56
N GLU A 203 9.61 25.12 2.48
CA GLU A 203 10.79 24.56 1.82
C GLU A 203 11.41 23.38 2.59
N PHE A 204 11.10 23.25 3.88
CA PHE A 204 11.59 22.18 4.77
C PHE A 204 10.55 21.08 5.00
N TRP A 205 9.60 20.92 4.06
CA TRP A 205 8.54 19.92 4.18
C TRP A 205 9.07 18.50 4.46
N LEU A 206 10.18 18.10 3.85
CA LEU A 206 10.75 16.75 4.06
C LEU A 206 11.16 16.53 5.52
N GLN A 207 11.76 17.53 6.16
CA GLN A 207 12.16 17.47 7.57
C GLN A 207 10.94 17.48 8.49
N ILE A 208 9.95 18.32 8.17
CA ILE A 208 8.67 18.37 8.91
C ILE A 208 7.97 17.01 8.83
N TYR A 209 7.86 16.44 7.63
CA TYR A 209 7.24 15.14 7.42
C TYR A 209 8.00 14.02 8.12
N SER A 210 9.34 13.99 8.05
CA SER A 210 10.13 12.97 8.75
C SER A 210 9.97 13.06 10.27
N ALA A 211 9.85 14.28 10.83
CA ALA A 211 9.58 14.48 12.25
C ALA A 211 8.15 14.06 12.62
N ASP A 212 7.15 14.44 11.82
CA ASP A 212 5.75 14.01 11.97
C ASP A 212 5.64 12.48 11.97
N ASP A 213 6.29 11.82 11.01
CA ASP A 213 6.24 10.37 10.86
C ASP A 213 6.81 9.64 12.08
N PHE A 214 7.96 10.12 12.58
CA PHE A 214 8.57 9.62 13.82
C PHE A 214 7.69 9.85 15.05
N MET A 215 6.97 10.98 15.13
CA MET A 215 6.10 11.28 16.27
C MET A 215 4.79 10.49 16.25
N ARG A 216 4.37 9.95 15.09
CA ARG A 216 3.16 9.12 14.93
C ARG A 216 3.43 7.62 15.15
N SER A 217 4.68 7.17 15.08
CA SER A 217 5.09 5.77 15.29
C SER A 217 5.28 5.43 16.77
#